data_AF-A0A7W4EB91-F1
#
_entry.id   AF-A0A7W4EB91-F1
#
_cell.length_a   1.000
_cell.length_b   1.000
_cell.length_c   1.000
_cell.angle_alpha   90.00
_cell.angle_beta   90.00
_cell.angle_gamma   90.00
#
_symmetry.space_group_name_H-M   'P 1'
#
loop_
_entity.id
_entity.type
_entity.pdbx_description
1 polymer ?
#
loop_
_entity_poly.entity_id
_entity_poly.type
_entity_poly.pdbx_seq_one_letter_code
_entity_poly.pdbx_strand_id
1 'polypeptide(L)'
;MAILFQILRRVFYFTTLIMGVFLIRGELFFGEYLFTTIGMILMPGYLLFCGCMVGYLISLIWAGKSIDAQMSEVKENILKKSFLIGIIVGLALAMLFIFI
;
A
#
# COMPACT_ATOMS: atom_id res chain seq x y z
N MET A 1 2.18 -16.35 4.03
CA MET A 1 2.40 -14.93 4.39
C MET A 1 3.58 -14.29 3.67
N ALA A 2 4.81 -14.84 3.76
CA ALA A 2 6.00 -14.22 3.13
C ALA A 2 5.89 -14.03 1.60
N ILE A 3 5.38 -15.03 0.87
CA ILE A 3 5.13 -14.95 -0.58
C ILE A 3 4.13 -13.84 -0.93
N LEU A 4 3.06 -13.73 -0.13
CA LEU A 4 2.01 -12.73 -0.32
C LEU A 4 2.59 -11.31 -0.16
N PHE A 5 3.48 -11.10 0.82
CA PHE A 5 4.19 -9.83 0.98
C PHE A 5 5.21 -9.53 -0.12
N GLN A 6 5.92 -10.52 -0.65
CA GLN A 6 6.82 -10.32 -1.79
C GLN A 6 6.03 -9.93 -3.04
N ILE A 7 4.89 -10.57 -3.29
CA ILE A 7 3.97 -10.24 -4.38
C ILE A 7 3.43 -8.83 -4.17
N LEU A 8 2.90 -8.53 -2.98
CA LEU A 8 2.38 -7.20 -2.63
C LEU A 8 3.44 -6.12 -2.83
N ARG A 9 4.70 -6.40 -2.49
CA ARG A 9 5.83 -5.49 -2.68
C ARG A 9 6.15 -5.24 -4.14
N ARG A 10 6.19 -6.29 -4.97
CA ARG A 10 6.39 -6.13 -6.42
C ARG A 10 5.25 -5.36 -7.06
N VAL A 11 4.01 -5.69 -6.70
CA VAL A 11 2.81 -4.99 -7.18
C VAL A 11 2.90 -3.53 -6.78
N PHE A 12 3.18 -3.22 -5.51
CA PHE A 12 3.33 -1.84 -5.02
C PHE A 12 4.33 -1.03 -5.84
N TYR A 13 5.56 -1.54 -6.04
CA TYR A 13 6.56 -0.83 -6.85
C TYR A 13 6.09 -0.59 -8.28
N PHE A 14 5.44 -1.58 -8.88
CA PHE A 14 4.88 -1.44 -10.23
C PHE A 14 3.78 -0.38 -10.29
N THR A 15 2.84 -0.39 -9.32
CA THR A 15 1.79 0.62 -9.23
C THR A 15 2.34 2.00 -8.95
N THR A 16 3.37 2.14 -8.11
CA THR A 16 4.06 3.42 -7.85
C THR A 16 4.70 3.97 -9.12
N LEU A 17 5.31 3.11 -9.94
CA LEU A 17 5.93 3.53 -11.19
C LEU A 17 4.86 4.02 -12.19
N ILE A 18 3.78 3.26 -12.34
CA ILE A 18 2.63 3.67 -13.16
C ILE A 18 2.06 4.99 -12.65
N MET A 19 1.89 5.12 -11.34
CA MET A 19 1.30 6.32 -10.74
C MET A 19 2.20 7.54 -10.89
N GLY A 20 3.52 7.38 -10.80
CA GLY A 20 4.49 8.43 -11.08
C GLY A 20 4.41 8.91 -12.52
N VAL A 21 4.33 7.99 -13.49
CA VAL A 21 4.16 8.34 -14.91
C VAL A 21 2.82 9.03 -15.15
N PHE A 22 1.75 8.52 -14.53
CA PHE A 22 0.41 9.11 -14.60
C PHE A 22 0.39 10.54 -14.03
N LEU A 23 1.01 10.80 -12.87
CA LEU A 23 1.04 12.14 -12.28
C LEU A 23 1.91 13.15 -13.05
N ILE A 24 3.03 12.72 -13.66
CA ILE A 24 3.97 13.64 -14.34
C ILE A 24 3.49 14.00 -15.75
N ARG A 25 2.87 13.06 -16.47
CA ARG A 25 2.50 13.27 -17.89
C ARG A 25 1.11 12.75 -18.27
N GLY A 26 0.34 12.19 -17.35
CA GLY A 26 -0.95 11.55 -17.65
C GLY A 26 -1.96 12.49 -18.30
N GLU A 27 -1.97 13.76 -17.88
CA GLU A 27 -2.84 14.80 -18.46
C GLU A 27 -2.57 15.01 -19.96
N LEU A 28 -1.31 14.90 -20.37
CA LEU A 28 -0.87 15.11 -21.76
C LEU A 28 -1.12 13.89 -22.66
N PHE A 29 -1.19 12.68 -22.09
CA PHE A 29 -1.43 11.43 -22.82
C PHE A 29 -2.91 11.04 -22.91
N PHE A 30 -3.69 11.31 -21.86
CA PHE A 30 -5.10 10.89 -21.77
C PHE A 30 -6.09 12.05 -21.99
N GLY A 31 -5.65 13.31 -21.88
CA GLY A 31 -6.53 14.47 -21.89
C GLY A 31 -7.23 14.67 -20.55
N GLU A 32 -7.68 15.91 -20.27
CA GLU A 32 -8.21 16.33 -18.96
C GLU A 32 -9.29 15.37 -18.43
N TYR A 33 -10.32 15.05 -19.23
CA TYR A 33 -11.47 14.27 -18.77
C TYR A 33 -11.11 12.83 -18.34
N LEU A 34 -10.29 12.14 -19.13
CA LEU A 34 -9.84 10.79 -18.81
C LEU A 34 -8.81 10.80 -17.67
N PHE A 35 -7.95 11.82 -17.60
CA PHE A 35 -7.01 11.97 -16.50
C PHE A 35 -7.73 12.15 -15.16
N THR A 36 -8.76 12.99 -15.09
CA THR A 36 -9.54 13.19 -13.85
C THR A 36 -10.31 11.93 -13.47
N THR A 37 -10.93 11.26 -14.44
CA THR A 37 -11.73 10.05 -14.18
C THR A 37 -10.86 8.89 -13.70
N ILE A 38 -9.72 8.65 -14.35
CA ILE A 38 -8.77 7.62 -13.95
C ILE A 38 -8.14 7.98 -12.60
N GLY A 39 -7.76 9.25 -12.40
CA GLY A 39 -7.20 9.73 -11.13
C GLY A 39 -8.13 9.48 -9.95
N MET A 40 -9.44 9.69 -10.11
CA MET A 40 -10.43 9.50 -9.06
C MET A 40 -10.50 8.05 -8.53
N ILE A 41 -10.13 7.05 -9.35
CA ILE A 41 -10.09 5.63 -8.95
C ILE A 41 -8.66 5.21 -8.58
N LEU A 42 -7.67 5.69 -9.34
CA LEU A 42 -6.29 5.27 -9.23
C LEU A 42 -5.61 5.83 -7.97
N MET A 43 -5.89 7.08 -7.59
CA MET A 43 -5.34 7.68 -6.36
C MET A 43 -5.82 6.98 -5.07
N PRO A 44 -7.12 6.76 -4.82
CA PRO A 44 -7.56 6.09 -3.60
C PRO A 44 -7.07 4.64 -3.56
N GLY A 45 -7.03 3.95 -4.70
CA GLY A 45 -6.42 2.62 -4.79
C GLY A 45 -4.93 2.65 -4.40
N TYR A 46 -4.18 3.63 -4.93
CA TYR A 46 -2.76 3.81 -4.61
C TYR A 46 -2.52 4.16 -3.12
N LEU A 47 -3.36 5.02 -2.53
CA LEU A 47 -3.31 5.37 -1.11
C LEU A 47 -3.54 4.16 -0.21
N LEU A 48 -4.48 3.29 -0.58
CA LEU A 48 -4.74 2.04 0.13
C LEU A 48 -3.52 1.11 0.09
N PHE A 49 -2.89 0.99 -1.08
CA PHE A 49 -1.64 0.26 -1.26
C PHE A 49 -0.49 0.85 -0.43
N CYS A 50 -0.39 2.18 -0.35
CA CYS A 50 0.58 2.89 0.51
C CYS A 50 0.37 2.54 1.99
N GLY A 51 -0.87 2.58 2.50
CA GLY A 51 -1.18 2.21 3.87
C GLY A 51 -0.80 0.76 4.19
N CYS A 52 -1.11 -0.18 3.28
CA CYS A 52 -0.71 -1.58 3.41
C CYS A 52 0.81 -1.75 3.50
N MET A 53 1.57 -0.97 2.72
CA MET A 53 3.03 -0.99 2.75
C MET A 53 3.61 -0.44 4.06
N VAL A 54 3.02 0.63 4.60
CA VAL A 54 3.40 1.16 5.91
C VAL A 54 3.15 0.12 7.00
N GLY A 55 1.98 -0.53 7.00
CA GLY A 55 1.68 -1.63 7.91
C GLY A 55 2.67 -2.80 7.79
N TYR A 56 3.10 -3.12 6.57
CA TYR A 56 4.14 -4.12 6.33
C TYR A 56 5.51 -3.71 6.90
N LEU A 57 5.96 -2.48 6.68
CA LEU A 57 7.23 -1.98 7.23
C LEU A 57 7.23 -2.00 8.76
N ILE A 58 6.12 -1.57 9.39
CA ILE A 58 5.95 -1.63 10.84
C ILE A 58 6.06 -3.08 11.34
N SER A 59 5.42 -4.02 10.64
CA SER A 59 5.47 -5.44 10.98
C SER A 59 6.89 -6.02 10.90
N LEU A 60 7.69 -5.61 9.92
CA LEU A 60 9.07 -6.04 9.75
C LEU A 60 9.96 -5.51 10.87
N ILE A 61 9.80 -4.24 11.25
CA ILE A 61 10.56 -3.61 12.34
C ILE A 61 10.23 -4.31 13.67
N TRP A 62 8.95 -4.58 13.93
CA TRP A 62 8.52 -5.30 15.14
C TRP A 62 9.02 -6.75 15.17
N ALA A 63 8.93 -7.46 14.04
CA ALA A 63 9.39 -8.84 13.92
C ALA A 63 10.93 -8.99 13.89
N GLY A 64 11.66 -7.92 13.55
CA GLY A 64 13.12 -7.84 13.64
C GLY A 64 13.61 -7.54 15.06
N LYS A 65 12.76 -6.94 15.91
CA LYS A 65 13.07 -6.67 17.32
C LYS A 65 12.86 -7.91 18.22
N SER A 66 12.02 -8.87 17.82
CA SER A 66 11.89 -10.18 18.47
C SER A 66 13.02 -11.11 18.03
N ILE A 67 14.24 -10.80 18.45
CA ILE A 67 15.38 -11.71 18.39
C ILE A 67 15.24 -12.60 19.62
N ASP A 68 14.57 -13.74 19.50
CA ASP A 68 14.98 -14.98 20.16
C ASP A 68 14.05 -16.13 19.75
N ALA A 69 14.63 -17.31 19.76
CA ALA A 69 14.16 -18.54 19.14
C ALA A 69 12.71 -18.92 19.47
N GLN A 70 12.07 -19.57 18.48
CA GLN A 70 10.73 -20.16 18.51
C GLN A 70 9.57 -19.15 18.44
N MET A 71 8.89 -19.10 17.28
CA MET A 71 7.43 -18.91 17.13
C MET A 71 7.13 -18.36 15.73
N SER A 72 7.10 -19.25 14.74
CA SER A 72 6.56 -18.94 13.40
C SER A 72 5.13 -18.38 13.48
N GLU A 73 4.36 -18.81 14.49
CA GLU A 73 2.97 -18.41 14.72
C GLU A 73 2.81 -16.99 15.28
N VAL A 74 3.66 -16.58 16.23
CA VAL A 74 3.63 -15.20 16.80
C VAL A 74 4.08 -14.18 15.75
N LYS A 75 5.08 -14.53 14.95
CA LYS A 75 5.53 -13.69 13.84
C LYS A 75 4.42 -13.49 12.79
N GLU A 76 3.64 -14.54 12.51
CA GLU A 76 2.50 -14.47 11.61
C GLU A 76 1.33 -13.63 12.17
N ASN A 77 1.03 -13.74 13.46
CA ASN A 77 0.00 -12.94 14.12
C ASN A 77 0.37 -11.46 14.19
N ILE A 78 1.64 -11.13 14.41
CA ILE A 78 2.15 -9.75 14.33
C ILE A 78 1.98 -9.20 12.91
N LEU A 79 2.38 -9.97 11.90
CA LEU A 79 2.20 -9.61 10.49
C LEU A 79 0.73 -9.35 10.15
N LYS A 80 -0.20 -10.22 10.58
CA LYS A 80 -1.65 -10.06 10.37
C LYS A 80 -2.17 -8.77 11.02
N LYS A 81 -1.83 -8.53 12.29
CA LYS A 81 -2.29 -7.33 13.02
C LYS A 81 -1.76 -6.05 12.39
N SER A 82 -0.47 -5.98 12.08
CA SER A 82 0.13 -4.80 11.45
C SER A 82 -0.37 -4.57 10.03
N PHE A 83 -0.66 -5.63 9.27
CA PHE A 83 -1.29 -5.52 7.96
C PHE A 83 -2.72 -4.97 8.06
N LEU A 84 -3.51 -5.42 9.04
CA LEU A 84 -4.85 -4.88 9.30
C LEU A 84 -4.79 -3.38 9.62
N ILE A 85 -3.84 -2.97 10.45
CA ILE A 85 -3.60 -1.54 10.75
C ILE A 85 -3.24 -0.78 9.48
N GLY A 86 -2.37 -1.34 8.64
CA GLY A 86 -2.02 -0.75 7.34
C GLY A 86 -3.22 -0.56 6.42
N ILE A 87 -4.12 -1.54 6.34
CA ILE A 87 -5.37 -1.43 5.58
C ILE A 87 -6.26 -0.32 6.15
N ILE A 88 -6.43 -0.24 7.47
CA ILE A 88 -7.24 0.80 8.11
C ILE A 88 -6.69 2.19 7.80
N VAL A 89 -5.37 2.37 7.94
CA VAL A 89 -4.69 3.64 7.60
C VAL A 89 -4.85 3.97 6.11
N GLY A 90 -4.69 2.96 5.24
CA GLY A 90 -4.86 3.13 3.79
C GLY A 90 -6.28 3.51 3.39
N LEU A 91 -7.29 2.89 4.02
CA LEU A 91 -8.70 3.23 3.84
C LEU A 91 -9.02 4.63 4.34
N ALA A 92 -8.48 5.02 5.50
CA ALA A 92 -8.65 6.37 6.04
C ALA A 92 -8.06 7.43 5.09
N LEU A 93 -6.85 7.20 4.56
CA LEU A 93 -6.23 8.07 3.56
C LEU A 93 -7.03 8.14 2.26
N ALA A 94 -7.52 7.01 1.77
CA ALA A 94 -8.35 6.95 0.56
C ALA A 94 -9.68 7.69 0.75
N MET A 95 -10.33 7.53 1.89
CA MET A 95 -11.56 8.27 2.21
C MET A 95 -11.31 9.77 2.32
N LEU A 96 -10.24 10.19 3.01
CA LEU A 96 -9.88 11.61 3.07
C LEU A 96 -9.70 12.22 1.68
N PHE A 97 -9.08 11.49 0.76
CA PHE A 97 -8.92 11.95 -0.63
C PHE A 97 -10.23 12.03 -1.42
N ILE A 98 -11.22 11.19 -1.12
CA ILE A 98 -12.53 11.21 -1.81
C ILE A 98 -13.41 12.35 -1.29
N PHE A 99 -13.31 12.67 0.01
CA PHE A 99 -14.18 13.65 0.67
C PHE A 99 -13.61 15.08 0.73
N ILE A 100 -12.30 15.27 0.51
CA ILE A 100 -11.61 16.57 0.44
C ILE A 100 -11.36 16.93 -1.02
#